data_AF-A0A9P9WLU2-F1
#
_entry.id   AF-A0A9P9WLU2-F1
#
_cell.length_a   1.000
_cell.length_b   1.000
_cell.length_c   1.000
_cell.angle_alpha   90.00
_cell.angle_beta   90.00
_cell.angle_gamma   90.00
#
_symmetry.space_group_name_H-M   'P 1'
#
loop_
_entity.id
_entity.type
_entity.pdbx_description
1 polymer ?
#
loop_
_entity_poly.entity_id
_entity_poly.type
_entity_poly.pdbx_seq_one_letter_code
_entity_poly.pdbx_strand_id
1 'polypeptide(L)'
;MSDLQKAWAKSRLSVGVSPDAFDEREEQDSYISELPEIIIEDDSSSASSASSTGTIIPSPSRNLFARPEGVPRGRSLAQIPWTTYFERELFLKSEDGTSNPTLHAYLTSPVGKGPLFVMHHGAGSSALSFAVVGSEIRKRLPAAGILSHDARGHGETRNPDGDHLDLSLATLSNDLLTVITKTKAEMKWPELPPIILVGHSLGGAVVTELAKSGELGTSLLGYAVLDVVEGSAMDALQSMQTYLSTRPTGFATLEAGIEWHVRSRTVRNAVSARTSVPALLRRSDKEGDPRPWRWRTDLASTQPFWENWFVGLSKKFLGARGGKLLLLAGTDRLDTELTIGQMQGKYNLQVFPEAGHFIHEDLPEKTAISLVDFHKRNDRSALVLPPKVSDLLKQGKRV
;
A
#
# COMPACT_ATOMS: atom_id res chain seq x y z
N MET A 1 -10.84 35.65 -37.07
CA MET A 1 -10.80 34.19 -36.92
C MET A 1 -10.13 33.62 -38.15
N SER A 2 -9.00 32.94 -37.94
CA SER A 2 -8.05 32.54 -39.00
C SER A 2 -8.53 31.28 -39.73
N ASP A 3 -8.27 31.20 -41.03
CA ASP A 3 -8.62 30.07 -41.90
C ASP A 3 -8.01 28.72 -41.45
N LEU A 4 -7.05 28.72 -40.53
CA LEU A 4 -6.57 27.52 -39.84
C LEU A 4 -7.64 26.85 -38.96
N GLN A 5 -8.58 27.60 -38.38
CA GLN A 5 -9.64 27.04 -37.54
C GLN A 5 -10.72 26.31 -38.37
N LYS A 6 -10.89 26.67 -39.64
CA LYS A 6 -11.81 25.98 -40.57
C LYS A 6 -11.22 24.69 -41.14
N ALA A 7 -9.90 24.61 -41.33
CA ALA A 7 -9.23 23.40 -41.80
C ALA A 7 -9.23 22.28 -40.74
N TRP A 8 -9.11 22.64 -39.46
CA TRP A 8 -9.07 21.66 -38.37
C TRP A 8 -10.45 21.01 -38.10
N ALA A 9 -11.52 21.80 -38.21
CA ALA A 9 -12.90 21.33 -38.02
C ALA A 9 -13.38 20.36 -39.13
N LYS A 10 -12.79 20.43 -40.34
CA LYS A 10 -13.16 19.54 -41.47
C LYS A 10 -12.51 18.16 -41.39
N SER A 11 -11.42 17.98 -40.62
CA SER A 11 -10.73 16.68 -40.51
C SER A 11 -11.38 15.71 -39.52
N ARG A 12 -12.24 16.19 -38.60
CA ARG A 12 -12.94 15.34 -37.61
C ARG A 12 -14.32 14.86 -38.06
N LEU A 13 -14.82 15.30 -39.22
CA LEU A 13 -16.15 14.96 -39.73
C LEU A 13 -16.13 13.86 -40.81
N SER A 14 -14.97 13.27 -41.13
CA SER A 14 -14.83 12.28 -42.21
C SER A 14 -14.41 10.87 -41.78
N VAL A 15 -14.47 10.52 -40.50
CA VAL A 15 -14.32 9.11 -40.06
C VAL A 15 -15.41 8.80 -39.05
N GLY A 16 -16.61 8.57 -39.58
CA GLY A 16 -17.71 7.94 -38.86
C GLY A 16 -17.70 6.44 -39.14
N VAL A 17 -17.58 5.63 -38.09
CA VAL A 17 -17.99 4.22 -38.09
C VAL A 17 -18.89 4.04 -36.88
N SER A 18 -20.12 3.60 -37.14
CA SER A 18 -21.17 3.30 -36.14
C SER A 18 -20.90 1.97 -35.42
N PRO A 19 -21.54 1.71 -34.27
CA PRO A 19 -21.18 0.63 -33.38
C PRO A 19 -21.87 -0.68 -33.80
N ASP A 20 -21.10 -1.70 -34.16
CA ASP A 20 -21.61 -3.04 -34.36
C ASP A 20 -21.37 -3.94 -33.14
N ALA A 21 -22.38 -4.79 -32.94
CA ALA A 21 -22.63 -5.74 -31.88
C ALA A 21 -21.41 -6.61 -31.47
N PHE A 22 -21.31 -6.85 -30.16
CA PHE A 22 -20.54 -7.95 -29.59
C PHE A 22 -21.19 -9.27 -29.98
N ASP A 23 -20.53 -10.03 -30.86
CA ASP A 23 -20.84 -11.43 -31.15
C ASP A 23 -19.85 -12.32 -30.37
N GLU A 24 -20.38 -13.10 -29.44
CA GLU A 24 -19.66 -14.15 -28.71
C GLU A 24 -19.74 -15.44 -29.53
N ARG A 25 -18.65 -15.79 -30.22
CA ARG A 25 -18.25 -17.18 -30.52
C ARG A 25 -16.94 -17.23 -31.31
N GLU A 26 -16.19 -18.28 -31.03
CA GLU A 26 -14.96 -18.74 -31.70
C GLU A 26 -13.63 -18.12 -31.24
N GLU A 27 -13.01 -18.78 -30.25
CA GLU A 27 -11.59 -19.15 -30.32
C GLU A 27 -11.36 -20.35 -29.38
N GLN A 28 -11.54 -21.54 -29.98
CA GLN A 28 -11.11 -22.83 -29.44
C GLN A 28 -9.86 -23.24 -30.24
N ASP A 29 -8.88 -23.80 -29.54
CA ASP A 29 -7.67 -24.45 -30.05
C ASP A 29 -6.53 -23.57 -30.61
N SER A 30 -5.55 -23.27 -29.76
CA SER A 30 -4.15 -23.29 -30.20
C SER A 30 -3.24 -23.96 -29.16
N TYR A 31 -2.50 -24.96 -29.67
CA TYR A 31 -1.62 -25.88 -28.97
C TYR A 31 -0.41 -25.15 -28.33
N ILE A 32 -0.07 -25.52 -27.10
CA ILE A 32 1.20 -25.16 -26.45
C ILE A 32 2.23 -26.25 -26.78
N SER A 33 3.32 -25.87 -27.47
CA SER A 33 4.51 -26.71 -27.66
C SER A 33 5.34 -26.76 -26.37
N GLU A 34 5.66 -27.98 -25.92
CA GLU A 34 6.61 -28.30 -24.85
C GLU A 34 8.06 -27.97 -25.25
N LEU A 35 8.84 -27.41 -24.32
CA LEU A 35 10.30 -27.44 -24.30
C LEU A 35 10.81 -27.53 -22.83
N PRO A 36 12.00 -28.12 -22.59
CA PRO A 36 12.15 -29.21 -21.63
C PRO A 36 12.71 -28.83 -20.25
N GLU A 37 12.38 -29.68 -19.26
CA GLU A 37 12.83 -29.63 -17.87
C GLU A 37 14.33 -29.91 -17.72
N ILE A 38 15.01 -29.06 -16.97
CA ILE A 38 16.38 -29.31 -16.46
C ILE A 38 16.22 -29.91 -15.06
N ILE A 39 16.59 -31.18 -14.93
CA ILE A 39 16.66 -31.94 -13.69
C ILE A 39 17.88 -31.47 -12.90
N ILE A 40 17.69 -31.04 -11.65
CA ILE A 40 18.77 -30.90 -10.66
C ILE A 40 18.39 -31.83 -9.51
N GLU A 41 19.19 -32.87 -9.32
CA GLU A 41 19.08 -33.87 -8.26
C GLU A 41 19.39 -33.24 -6.89
N ASP A 42 18.52 -33.54 -5.91
CA ASP A 42 18.71 -33.26 -4.49
C ASP A 42 19.16 -34.58 -3.84
N ASP A 43 20.25 -34.53 -3.08
CA ASP A 43 20.80 -35.73 -2.47
C ASP A 43 21.26 -35.46 -1.03
N SER A 44 20.94 -36.46 -0.22
CA SER A 44 21.43 -36.76 1.14
C SER A 44 20.72 -36.21 2.39
N SER A 45 20.45 -37.21 3.23
CA SER A 45 19.65 -37.27 4.45
C SER A 45 20.53 -37.41 5.71
N SER A 46 19.86 -37.43 6.89
CA SER A 46 20.25 -38.10 8.17
C SER A 46 21.22 -37.33 9.10
N ALA A 47 21.17 -37.38 10.44
CA ALA A 47 20.29 -38.01 11.43
C ALA A 47 20.49 -37.38 12.85
N SER A 48 19.43 -37.48 13.66
CA SER A 48 19.29 -37.68 15.11
C SER A 48 20.34 -37.24 16.15
N SER A 49 19.86 -36.65 17.27
CA SER A 49 20.09 -37.15 18.66
C SER A 49 19.18 -36.45 19.70
N ALA A 50 18.74 -37.22 20.69
CA ALA A 50 17.76 -36.89 21.73
C ALA A 50 18.38 -36.38 23.05
N SER A 51 17.64 -35.59 23.83
CA SER A 51 17.64 -35.66 25.30
C SER A 51 16.43 -34.93 25.93
N SER A 52 15.79 -35.59 26.88
CA SER A 52 14.55 -35.22 27.57
C SER A 52 14.77 -34.31 28.79
N THR A 53 13.89 -33.33 29.01
CA THR A 53 13.44 -32.88 30.35
C THR A 53 12.20 -31.96 30.24
N GLY A 54 11.14 -32.29 30.99
CA GLY A 54 10.17 -31.32 31.54
C GLY A 54 9.03 -30.84 30.64
N THR A 55 7.91 -31.58 30.62
CA THR A 55 6.66 -31.14 30.00
C THR A 55 5.99 -30.04 30.83
N ILE A 56 6.02 -28.80 30.34
CA ILE A 56 5.05 -27.76 30.67
C ILE A 56 4.25 -27.52 29.39
N ILE A 57 2.96 -27.84 29.40
CA ILE A 57 2.05 -27.61 28.27
C ILE A 57 1.65 -26.13 28.31
N PRO A 58 2.08 -25.29 27.34
CA PRO A 58 1.55 -23.94 27.22
C PRO A 58 0.25 -23.99 26.42
N SER A 59 -0.75 -23.24 26.88
CA SER A 59 -2.05 -23.07 26.23
C SER A 59 -1.94 -22.59 24.76
N PRO A 60 -2.85 -23.00 23.85
CA PRO A 60 -2.69 -22.84 22.39
C PRO A 60 -2.86 -21.41 21.84
N SER A 61 -2.90 -20.38 22.69
CA SER A 61 -3.43 -19.06 22.33
C SER A 61 -2.39 -17.94 22.14
N ARG A 62 -1.07 -18.20 22.20
CA ARG A 62 -0.06 -17.14 22.00
C ARG A 62 1.17 -17.66 21.25
N ASN A 63 1.14 -17.58 19.93
CA ASN A 63 2.34 -17.73 19.07
C ASN A 63 3.23 -16.49 19.20
N LEU A 64 4.08 -16.45 20.23
CA LEU A 64 4.92 -15.27 20.52
C LEU A 64 6.16 -15.15 19.61
N PHE A 65 6.50 -16.16 18.81
CA PHE A 65 7.60 -16.10 17.82
C PHE A 65 7.32 -17.05 16.65
N ALA A 66 6.61 -16.59 15.61
CA ALA A 66 6.43 -17.35 14.37
C ALA A 66 7.61 -17.06 13.41
N ARG A 67 8.27 -18.11 12.90
CA ARG A 67 9.20 -17.99 11.77
C ARG A 67 8.40 -17.81 10.48
N PRO A 68 8.85 -17.00 9.51
CA PRO A 68 8.12 -16.82 8.25
C PRO A 68 8.11 -18.14 7.47
N GLU A 69 6.93 -18.70 7.25
CA GLU A 69 6.71 -19.83 6.35
C GLU A 69 6.83 -19.35 4.89
N GLY A 70 7.49 -20.13 4.04
CA GLY A 70 7.64 -19.80 2.62
C GLY A 70 6.30 -19.83 1.87
N VAL A 71 6.15 -18.98 0.85
CA VAL A 71 4.92 -18.93 0.03
C VAL A 71 4.70 -20.28 -0.69
N PRO A 72 3.56 -20.97 -0.51
CA PRO A 72 3.29 -22.24 -1.18
C PRO A 72 3.23 -22.06 -2.71
N ARG A 73 4.09 -22.79 -3.44
CA ARG A 73 4.18 -22.80 -4.93
C ARG A 73 3.14 -23.73 -5.58
N GLY A 74 1.86 -23.62 -5.22
CA GLY A 74 0.76 -24.35 -5.85
C GLY A 74 -0.24 -23.41 -6.54
N ARG A 75 -1.01 -23.94 -7.52
CA ARG A 75 -2.20 -23.29 -8.15
C ARG A 75 -3.36 -23.04 -7.17
N SER A 76 -3.11 -23.08 -5.87
CA SER A 76 -4.13 -22.91 -4.84
C SER A 76 -4.41 -21.43 -4.62
N LEU A 77 -5.70 -21.06 -4.57
CA LEU A 77 -6.15 -19.74 -4.13
C LEU A 77 -6.29 -19.64 -2.61
N ALA A 78 -5.74 -20.60 -1.85
CA ALA A 78 -5.71 -20.56 -0.40
C ALA A 78 -5.00 -19.30 0.11
N GLN A 79 -5.54 -18.72 1.18
CA GLN A 79 -4.97 -17.56 1.85
C GLN A 79 -3.49 -17.75 2.18
N ILE A 80 -2.71 -16.68 1.98
CA ILE A 80 -1.36 -16.57 2.53
C ILE A 80 -1.45 -15.75 3.82
N PRO A 81 -1.02 -16.29 4.97
CA PRO A 81 -1.14 -15.60 6.25
C PRO A 81 -0.19 -14.40 6.33
N TRP A 82 -0.61 -13.36 7.07
CA TRP A 82 0.19 -12.14 7.24
C TRP A 82 1.57 -12.40 7.85
N THR A 83 1.69 -13.46 8.67
CA THR A 83 2.94 -13.90 9.32
C THR A 83 4.03 -14.32 8.34
N THR A 84 3.67 -14.52 7.06
CA THR A 84 4.62 -14.69 5.96
C THR A 84 5.45 -13.43 5.71
N TYR A 85 4.86 -12.26 5.95
CA TYR A 85 5.41 -10.95 5.54
C TYR A 85 5.82 -10.06 6.70
N PHE A 86 5.11 -10.17 7.83
CA PHE A 86 5.35 -9.32 9.00
C PHE A 86 5.80 -10.11 10.21
N GLU A 87 6.65 -9.47 11.02
CA GLU A 87 7.19 -10.03 12.26
C GLU A 87 6.12 -10.13 13.35
N ARG A 88 5.23 -9.14 13.43
CA ARG A 88 4.18 -9.04 14.47
C ARG A 88 3.01 -8.18 14.01
N GLU A 89 1.90 -8.32 14.74
CA GLU A 89 0.76 -7.40 14.69
C GLU A 89 0.67 -6.61 16.02
N LEU A 90 0.14 -5.40 15.95
CA LEU A 90 0.03 -4.45 17.05
C LEU A 90 -1.41 -3.97 17.16
N PHE A 91 -1.93 -3.96 18.39
CA PHE A 91 -3.22 -3.36 18.72
C PHE A 91 -2.99 -2.16 19.65
N LEU A 92 -2.91 -0.98 19.03
CA LEU A 92 -2.51 0.27 19.65
C LEU A 92 -3.75 0.96 20.26
N LYS A 93 -3.94 0.75 21.56
CA LYS A 93 -5.05 1.34 22.33
C LYS A 93 -4.74 2.78 22.71
N SER A 94 -5.74 3.67 22.65
CA SER A 94 -5.62 5.01 23.24
C SER A 94 -5.52 4.93 24.77
N GLU A 95 -4.83 5.90 25.38
CA GLU A 95 -4.67 5.98 26.85
C GLU A 95 -5.96 6.46 27.52
N ASP A 96 -6.80 7.19 26.81
CA ASP A 96 -7.99 7.88 27.34
C ASP A 96 -9.25 7.00 27.48
N GLY A 97 -9.13 5.67 27.30
CA GLY A 97 -10.27 4.76 27.44
C GLY A 97 -11.29 4.83 26.28
N THR A 98 -12.45 4.21 26.50
CA THR A 98 -13.40 3.58 25.54
C THR A 98 -13.92 4.38 24.33
N SER A 99 -13.59 5.66 24.17
CA SER A 99 -14.07 6.52 23.08
C SER A 99 -13.18 6.57 21.83
N ASN A 100 -11.95 6.05 21.92
CA ASN A 100 -11.00 6.07 20.81
C ASN A 100 -10.86 4.69 20.15
N PRO A 101 -10.61 4.62 18.84
CA PRO A 101 -10.39 3.35 18.17
C PRO A 101 -9.14 2.65 18.69
N THR A 102 -9.18 1.32 18.72
CA THR A 102 -7.97 0.49 18.82
C THR A 102 -7.41 0.35 17.42
N LEU A 103 -6.32 1.08 17.14
CA LEU A 103 -5.69 1.09 15.83
C LEU A 103 -4.84 -0.16 15.66
N HIS A 104 -4.98 -0.80 14.51
CA HIS A 104 -4.28 -2.04 14.19
C HIS A 104 -3.15 -1.79 13.18
N ALA A 105 -2.00 -2.44 13.37
CA ALA A 105 -0.90 -2.40 12.42
C ALA A 105 -0.06 -3.67 12.41
N TYR A 106 0.47 -4.02 11.24
CA TYR A 106 1.52 -5.01 11.09
C TYR A 106 2.88 -4.35 11.06
N LEU A 107 3.85 -4.96 11.73
CA LEU A 107 5.21 -4.45 11.86
C LEU A 107 6.24 -5.52 11.52
N THR A 108 7.24 -5.12 10.74
CA THR A 108 8.57 -5.72 10.75
C THR A 108 9.55 -4.64 11.19
N SER A 109 10.28 -4.87 12.26
CA SER A 109 11.12 -3.85 12.88
C SER A 109 12.32 -3.47 12.00
N PRO A 110 12.71 -2.19 11.94
CA PRO A 110 13.97 -1.80 11.31
C PRO A 110 15.15 -2.35 12.10
N VAL A 111 16.25 -2.65 11.41
CA VAL A 111 17.48 -3.16 12.00
C VAL A 111 18.55 -2.07 12.00
N GLY A 112 19.15 -1.82 13.16
CA GLY A 112 20.20 -0.80 13.31
C GLY A 112 19.69 0.60 12.94
N LYS A 113 20.36 1.26 11.99
CA LYS A 113 19.97 2.60 11.48
C LYS A 113 19.10 2.53 10.21
N GLY A 114 18.49 1.37 9.93
CA GLY A 114 17.62 1.21 8.77
C GLY A 114 16.38 2.10 8.82
N PRO A 115 15.82 2.47 7.66
CA PRO A 115 14.62 3.29 7.61
C PRO A 115 13.37 2.50 8.01
N LEU A 116 12.32 3.22 8.37
CA LEU A 116 10.96 2.70 8.52
C LEU A 116 10.10 3.18 7.36
N PHE A 117 9.59 2.26 6.55
CA PHE A 117 8.54 2.56 5.60
C PHE A 117 7.18 2.44 6.29
N VAL A 118 6.46 3.55 6.37
CA VAL A 118 5.13 3.60 6.98
C VAL A 118 4.08 3.69 5.89
N MET A 119 3.20 2.69 5.83
CA MET A 119 2.29 2.45 4.72
C MET A 119 0.84 2.77 5.11
N HIS A 120 0.13 3.49 4.25
CA HIS A 120 -1.30 3.78 4.36
C HIS A 120 -2.04 3.30 3.10
N HIS A 121 -3.01 2.39 3.28
CA HIS A 121 -3.79 1.81 2.18
C HIS A 121 -4.88 2.76 1.67
N GLY A 122 -5.41 2.45 0.48
CA GLY A 122 -6.57 3.13 -0.10
C GLY A 122 -7.90 2.73 0.54
N ALA A 123 -8.96 3.49 0.29
CA ALA A 123 -10.27 3.22 0.84
C ALA A 123 -10.80 1.84 0.37
N GLY A 124 -11.38 1.07 1.28
CA GLY A 124 -11.87 -0.29 1.04
C GLY A 124 -10.78 -1.36 0.95
N SER A 125 -9.51 -1.01 1.18
CA SER A 125 -8.38 -1.95 1.28
C SER A 125 -7.99 -2.20 2.75
N SER A 126 -6.79 -2.75 2.99
CA SER A 126 -6.22 -2.99 4.32
C SER A 126 -4.70 -2.84 4.29
N ALA A 127 -4.07 -2.86 5.46
CA ALA A 127 -2.62 -2.90 5.64
C ALA A 127 -1.96 -4.02 4.82
N LEU A 128 -2.64 -5.15 4.65
CA LEU A 128 -2.10 -6.30 3.92
C LEU A 128 -1.91 -6.04 2.41
N SER A 129 -2.49 -4.98 1.85
CA SER A 129 -2.16 -4.54 0.49
C SER A 129 -0.68 -4.20 0.31
N PHE A 130 0.03 -3.82 1.39
CA PHE A 130 1.46 -3.54 1.33
C PHE A 130 2.36 -4.73 1.69
N ALA A 131 1.80 -5.91 1.96
CA ALA A 131 2.57 -7.06 2.45
C ALA A 131 3.66 -7.51 1.47
N VAL A 132 3.28 -7.71 0.19
CA VAL A 132 4.19 -8.22 -0.83
C VAL A 132 5.26 -7.19 -1.17
N VAL A 133 4.89 -5.93 -1.40
CA VAL A 133 5.86 -4.84 -1.64
C VAL A 133 6.79 -4.62 -0.43
N GLY A 134 6.30 -4.77 0.80
CA GLY A 134 7.11 -4.69 2.01
C GLY A 134 8.20 -5.77 2.05
N SER A 135 7.85 -7.00 1.66
CA SER A 135 8.82 -8.09 1.49
C SER A 135 9.84 -7.79 0.37
N GLU A 136 9.40 -7.28 -0.79
CA GLU A 136 10.30 -6.91 -1.88
C GLU A 136 11.25 -5.76 -1.51
N ILE A 137 10.80 -4.78 -0.70
CA ILE A 137 11.65 -3.74 -0.14
C ILE A 137 12.74 -4.37 0.73
N ARG A 138 12.38 -5.30 1.63
CA ARG A 138 13.35 -5.92 2.54
C ARG A 138 14.34 -6.84 1.84
N LYS A 139 13.98 -7.49 0.74
CA LYS A 139 14.95 -8.23 -0.09
C LYS A 139 16.08 -7.32 -0.61
N ARG A 140 15.74 -6.06 -0.93
CA ARG A 140 16.67 -5.07 -1.49
C ARG A 140 17.35 -4.19 -0.43
N LEU A 141 16.68 -4.00 0.70
CA LEU A 141 17.15 -3.23 1.85
C LEU A 141 16.84 -4.03 3.14
N PRO A 142 17.67 -5.02 3.50
CA PRO A 142 17.37 -5.94 4.62
C PRO A 142 17.18 -5.26 5.98
N ALA A 143 17.78 -4.09 6.17
CA ALA A 143 17.66 -3.29 7.39
C ALA A 143 16.35 -2.50 7.48
N ALA A 144 15.56 -2.39 6.41
CA ALA A 144 14.32 -1.64 6.41
C ALA A 144 13.26 -2.28 7.32
N GLY A 145 12.61 -1.44 8.12
CA GLY A 145 11.38 -1.76 8.80
C GLY A 145 10.17 -1.44 7.93
N ILE A 146 9.09 -2.19 8.12
CA ILE A 146 7.81 -1.99 7.43
C ILE A 146 6.74 -1.87 8.51
N LEU A 147 6.04 -0.73 8.56
CA LEU A 147 4.88 -0.50 9.42
C LEU A 147 3.68 -0.24 8.51
N SER A 148 2.73 -1.16 8.46
CA SER A 148 1.52 -1.02 7.65
C SER A 148 0.30 -1.12 8.56
N HIS A 149 -0.55 -0.09 8.55
CA HIS A 149 -1.67 0.00 9.48
C HIS A 149 -3.02 -0.04 8.76
N ASP A 150 -4.02 -0.54 9.48
CA ASP A 150 -5.41 -0.53 9.05
C ASP A 150 -6.05 0.79 9.48
N ALA A 151 -6.58 1.54 8.52
CA ALA A 151 -7.31 2.78 8.80
C ALA A 151 -8.61 2.50 9.56
N ARG A 152 -9.20 3.55 10.16
CA ARG A 152 -10.54 3.47 10.77
C ARG A 152 -11.54 2.84 9.81
N GLY A 153 -12.39 1.95 10.31
CA GLY A 153 -13.36 1.19 9.52
C GLY A 153 -12.78 0.13 8.57
N HIS A 154 -11.48 -0.16 8.64
CA HIS A 154 -10.79 -1.13 7.76
C HIS A 154 -10.03 -2.18 8.58
N GLY A 155 -9.77 -3.33 7.94
CA GLY A 155 -8.99 -4.45 8.48
C GLY A 155 -9.34 -4.82 9.93
N GLU A 156 -8.35 -4.91 10.82
CA GLU A 156 -8.57 -5.29 12.22
C GLU A 156 -8.64 -4.08 13.17
N THR A 157 -8.68 -2.85 12.65
CA THR A 157 -8.90 -1.64 13.46
C THR A 157 -10.32 -1.63 14.03
N ARG A 158 -10.42 -1.57 15.35
CA ARG A 158 -11.70 -1.63 16.09
C ARG A 158 -12.12 -0.24 16.50
N ASN A 159 -13.31 0.16 16.09
CA ASN A 159 -13.91 1.43 16.49
C ASN A 159 -14.88 1.16 17.65
N PRO A 160 -15.10 2.12 18.56
CA PRO A 160 -16.12 1.99 19.61
C PRO A 160 -17.50 1.67 19.01
N ASP A 161 -18.29 0.86 19.72
CA ASP A 161 -19.63 0.46 19.27
C ASP A 161 -20.58 1.67 19.22
N GLY A 162 -21.29 1.84 18.10
CA GLY A 162 -22.43 2.77 17.98
C GLY A 162 -22.23 4.05 17.19
N ASP A 163 -21.03 4.38 16.68
CA ASP A 163 -20.75 5.72 16.17
C ASP A 163 -20.56 5.87 14.65
N HIS A 164 -21.01 7.03 14.17
CA HIS A 164 -20.63 7.62 12.89
C HIS A 164 -19.09 7.70 12.80
N LEU A 165 -18.51 6.94 11.87
CA LEU A 165 -17.07 7.00 11.63
C LEU A 165 -16.70 8.35 11.04
N ASP A 166 -15.94 9.16 11.78
CA ASP A 166 -15.24 10.30 11.20
C ASP A 166 -14.02 9.81 10.41
N LEU A 167 -14.14 9.86 9.09
CA LEU A 167 -13.09 9.54 8.14
C LEU A 167 -12.52 10.80 7.50
N SER A 168 -12.63 11.97 8.14
CA SER A 168 -12.01 13.19 7.66
C SER A 168 -10.48 13.02 7.54
N LEU A 169 -9.89 13.75 6.60
CA LEU A 169 -8.45 13.67 6.34
C LEU A 169 -7.61 14.02 7.58
N ALA A 170 -8.07 14.99 8.38
CA ALA A 170 -7.43 15.38 9.63
C ALA A 170 -7.41 14.22 10.64
N THR A 171 -8.55 13.54 10.81
CA THR A 171 -8.68 12.40 11.73
C THR A 171 -7.80 11.23 11.28
N LEU A 172 -7.84 10.86 10.00
CA LEU A 172 -7.01 9.78 9.47
C LEU A 172 -5.50 10.10 9.56
N SER A 173 -5.11 11.36 9.33
CA SER A 173 -3.72 11.80 9.50
C SER A 173 -3.27 11.73 10.96
N ASN A 174 -4.15 12.10 11.90
CA ASN A 174 -3.88 12.00 13.32
C ASN A 174 -3.79 10.54 13.80
N ASP A 175 -4.60 9.64 13.24
CA ASP A 175 -4.49 8.21 13.52
C ASP A 175 -3.15 7.67 13.04
N LEU A 176 -2.72 8.02 11.82
CA LEU A 176 -1.43 7.60 11.29
C LEU A 176 -0.27 8.07 12.18
N LEU A 177 -0.31 9.33 12.64
CA LEU A 177 0.65 9.84 13.61
C LEU A 177 0.62 9.05 14.91
N THR A 178 -0.58 8.75 15.42
CA THR A 178 -0.78 7.95 16.64
C THR A 178 -0.22 6.53 16.49
N VAL A 179 -0.39 5.90 15.33
CA VAL A 179 0.21 4.60 15.03
C VAL A 179 1.73 4.67 15.11
N ILE A 180 2.35 5.69 14.50
CA ILE A 180 3.80 5.86 14.50
C ILE A 180 4.34 6.08 15.92
N THR A 181 3.72 6.99 16.69
CA THR A 181 4.18 7.34 18.04
C THR A 181 3.97 6.20 19.03
N LYS A 182 2.84 5.50 18.98
CA LYS A 182 2.59 4.34 19.84
C LYS A 182 3.45 3.15 19.44
N THR A 183 3.72 2.93 18.15
CA THR A 183 4.68 1.91 17.72
C THR A 183 6.08 2.18 18.27
N LYS A 184 6.54 3.43 18.23
CA LYS A 184 7.82 3.83 18.84
C LYS A 184 7.86 3.47 20.33
N ALA A 185 6.78 3.76 21.07
CA ALA A 185 6.67 3.48 22.50
C ALA A 185 6.64 1.97 22.79
N GLU A 186 5.79 1.22 22.10
CA GLU A 186 5.64 -0.24 22.25
C GLU A 186 6.95 -0.98 21.95
N MET A 187 7.64 -0.56 20.90
CA MET A 187 8.92 -1.13 20.47
C MET A 187 10.12 -0.55 21.24
N LYS A 188 9.88 0.39 22.15
CA LYS A 188 10.90 1.06 22.98
C LYS A 188 12.04 1.65 22.16
N TRP A 189 11.73 2.23 21.01
CA TRP A 189 12.74 2.90 20.19
C TRP A 189 13.16 4.21 20.87
N PRO A 190 14.47 4.47 21.07
CA PRO A 190 14.93 5.70 21.72
C PRO A 190 14.51 6.94 20.90
N GLU A 191 14.62 6.84 19.58
CA GLU A 191 14.21 7.85 18.61
C GLU A 191 13.45 7.19 17.45
N LEU A 192 12.69 7.99 16.70
CA LEU A 192 12.06 7.50 15.48
C LEU A 192 13.14 7.22 14.43
N PRO A 193 13.13 6.03 13.79
CA PRO A 193 13.96 5.77 12.62
C PRO A 193 13.71 6.80 11.51
N PRO A 194 14.60 6.92 10.51
CA PRO A 194 14.30 7.67 9.31
C PRO A 194 13.06 7.12 8.61
N ILE A 195 12.04 7.95 8.39
CA ILE A 195 10.72 7.55 7.89
C ILE A 195 10.58 7.90 6.40
N ILE A 196 10.07 6.94 5.64
CA ILE A 196 9.45 7.16 4.34
C ILE A 196 7.97 6.84 4.49
N LEU A 197 7.10 7.84 4.29
CA LEU A 197 5.66 7.57 4.22
C LEU A 197 5.30 7.08 2.82
N VAL A 198 4.39 6.11 2.72
CA VAL A 198 3.88 5.62 1.43
C VAL A 198 2.38 5.48 1.54
N GLY A 199 1.66 6.14 0.63
CA GLY A 199 0.21 6.17 0.65
C GLY A 199 -0.36 5.83 -0.72
N HIS A 200 -1.32 4.90 -0.76
CA HIS A 200 -2.08 4.58 -1.98
C HIS A 200 -3.46 5.21 -1.95
N SER A 201 -3.87 5.86 -3.05
CA SER A 201 -5.21 6.45 -3.18
C SER A 201 -5.55 7.37 -1.99
N LEU A 202 -6.61 7.10 -1.23
CA LEU A 202 -6.90 7.77 0.07
C LEU A 202 -5.66 7.88 0.97
N GLY A 203 -4.90 6.80 1.13
CA GLY A 203 -3.69 6.80 1.94
C GLY A 203 -2.63 7.77 1.42
N GLY A 204 -2.60 8.03 0.11
CA GLY A 204 -1.75 9.06 -0.51
C GLY A 204 -2.09 10.47 -0.03
N ALA A 205 -3.38 10.76 0.13
CA ALA A 205 -3.83 12.02 0.73
C ALA A 205 -3.46 12.10 2.22
N VAL A 206 -3.65 11.02 2.97
CA VAL A 206 -3.37 10.99 4.41
C VAL A 206 -1.88 11.19 4.70
N VAL A 207 -0.99 10.49 3.99
CA VAL A 207 0.45 10.68 4.20
C VAL A 207 0.93 12.08 3.78
N THR A 208 0.26 12.68 2.80
CA THR A 208 0.54 14.05 2.37
C THR A 208 0.12 15.06 3.44
N GLU A 209 -1.04 14.86 4.06
CA GLU A 209 -1.51 15.69 5.18
C GLU A 209 -0.54 15.59 6.37
N LEU A 210 -0.12 14.38 6.74
CA LEU A 210 0.85 14.18 7.81
C LEU A 210 2.23 14.78 7.49
N ALA A 211 2.69 14.66 6.25
CA ALA A 211 3.92 15.32 5.81
C ALA A 211 3.80 16.84 5.85
N LYS A 212 2.60 17.38 5.62
CA LYS A 212 2.33 18.82 5.62
C LYS A 212 2.27 19.39 7.04
N SER A 213 1.75 18.65 8.02
CA SER A 213 1.68 19.08 9.41
C SER A 213 3.07 19.30 10.02
N GLY A 214 4.06 18.49 9.61
CA GLY A 214 5.44 18.62 10.07
C GLY A 214 5.72 17.94 11.42
N GLU A 215 4.75 17.21 11.96
CA GLU A 215 4.81 16.53 13.27
C GLU A 215 5.94 15.47 13.35
N LEU A 216 6.32 14.88 12.22
CA LEU A 216 7.43 13.91 12.14
C LEU A 216 8.83 14.56 12.13
N GLY A 217 8.90 15.90 12.12
CA GLY A 217 10.14 16.65 12.25
C GLY A 217 11.25 16.23 11.27
N THR A 218 12.44 15.97 11.80
CA THR A 218 13.61 15.55 11.01
C THR A 218 13.62 14.07 10.66
N SER A 219 12.79 13.25 11.31
CA SER A 219 12.68 11.81 11.03
C SER A 219 12.05 11.56 9.67
N LEU A 220 11.17 12.45 9.17
CA LEU A 220 10.62 12.33 7.82
C LEU A 220 11.67 12.66 6.75
N LEU A 221 12.06 11.65 5.98
CA LEU A 221 12.92 11.81 4.81
C LEU A 221 12.12 12.23 3.58
N GLY A 222 10.94 11.65 3.39
CA GLY A 222 10.06 11.92 2.25
C GLY A 222 8.79 11.08 2.27
N TYR A 223 7.93 11.30 1.28
CA TYR A 223 6.66 10.61 1.12
C TYR A 223 6.42 10.25 -0.34
N ALA A 224 5.82 9.08 -0.54
CA ALA A 224 5.44 8.53 -1.82
C ALA A 224 3.92 8.41 -1.93
N VAL A 225 3.37 8.94 -3.01
CA VAL A 225 1.94 8.90 -3.33
C VAL A 225 1.74 7.95 -4.52
N LEU A 226 0.85 6.98 -4.37
CA LEU A 226 0.59 5.92 -5.34
C LEU A 226 -0.81 6.09 -5.95
N ASP A 227 -0.85 6.23 -7.26
CA ASP A 227 -2.03 6.28 -8.14
C ASP A 227 -3.17 7.20 -7.68
N VAL A 228 -2.81 8.43 -7.27
CA VAL A 228 -3.79 9.50 -7.01
C VAL A 228 -3.25 10.86 -7.42
N VAL A 229 -4.10 11.61 -8.12
CA VAL A 229 -3.93 13.02 -8.47
C VAL A 229 -5.28 13.70 -8.29
N GLU A 230 -5.31 14.89 -7.71
CA GLU A 230 -6.54 15.61 -7.34
C GLU A 230 -7.57 15.64 -8.48
N GLY A 231 -7.23 16.17 -9.64
CA GLY A 231 -8.16 16.28 -10.77
C GLY A 231 -8.75 14.92 -11.17
N SER A 232 -7.89 13.93 -11.43
CA SER A 232 -8.34 12.58 -11.83
C SER A 232 -9.13 11.85 -10.74
N ALA A 233 -8.81 12.10 -9.46
CA ALA A 233 -9.51 11.51 -8.34
C ALA A 233 -10.94 12.05 -8.26
N MET A 234 -11.10 13.37 -8.38
CA MET A 234 -12.41 14.04 -8.40
C MET A 234 -13.30 13.54 -9.54
N ASP A 235 -12.73 13.34 -10.73
CA ASP A 235 -13.46 12.75 -11.86
C ASP A 235 -13.85 11.29 -11.59
N ALA A 236 -12.95 10.50 -11.03
CA ALA A 236 -13.19 9.10 -10.71
C ALA A 236 -14.30 8.90 -9.66
N LEU A 237 -14.49 9.84 -8.73
CA LEU A 237 -15.56 9.78 -7.71
C LEU A 237 -16.96 9.64 -8.34
N GLN A 238 -17.19 10.25 -9.51
CA GLN A 238 -18.48 10.16 -10.20
C GLN A 238 -18.80 8.72 -10.64
N SER A 239 -17.77 7.95 -10.97
CA SER A 239 -17.90 6.55 -11.41
C SER A 239 -17.90 5.54 -10.26
N MET A 240 -17.58 5.98 -9.05
CA MET A 240 -17.37 5.09 -7.91
C MET A 240 -18.66 4.37 -7.47
N GLN A 241 -19.80 5.03 -7.57
CA GLN A 241 -21.11 4.41 -7.28
C GLN A 241 -21.42 3.26 -8.25
N THR A 242 -21.12 3.46 -9.54
CA THR A 242 -21.24 2.41 -10.55
C THR A 242 -20.30 1.24 -10.26
N TYR A 243 -19.05 1.52 -9.86
CA TYR A 243 -18.13 0.45 -9.45
C TYR A 243 -18.67 -0.33 -8.25
N LEU A 244 -19.14 0.36 -7.21
CA LEU A 244 -19.68 -0.27 -6.01
C LEU A 244 -20.90 -1.16 -6.29
N SER A 245 -21.76 -0.78 -7.24
CA SER A 245 -22.94 -1.56 -7.61
C SER A 245 -22.61 -2.85 -8.36
N THR A 246 -21.45 -2.92 -9.03
CA THR A 246 -20.97 -4.15 -9.70
C THR A 246 -20.36 -5.17 -8.73
N ARG A 247 -20.05 -4.77 -7.48
CA ARG A 247 -19.43 -5.69 -6.52
C ARG A 247 -20.44 -6.74 -6.04
N PRO A 248 -20.05 -8.03 -5.95
CA PRO A 248 -20.84 -9.02 -5.27
C PRO A 248 -21.16 -8.57 -3.84
N THR A 249 -22.38 -8.80 -3.36
CA THR A 249 -22.75 -8.46 -1.96
C THR A 249 -22.05 -9.35 -0.93
N GLY A 250 -21.45 -10.45 -1.38
CA GLY A 250 -20.66 -11.38 -0.58
C GLY A 250 -20.22 -12.59 -1.40
N PHE A 251 -19.51 -13.50 -0.76
CA PHE A 251 -18.91 -14.68 -1.38
C PHE A 251 -19.26 -15.95 -0.59
N ALA A 252 -19.35 -17.08 -1.30
CA ALA A 252 -19.60 -18.38 -0.70
C ALA A 252 -18.38 -18.85 0.14
N THR A 253 -17.18 -18.60 -0.37
CA THR A 253 -15.91 -18.92 0.29
C THR A 253 -14.94 -17.73 0.20
N LEU A 254 -13.88 -17.78 1.01
CA LEU A 254 -12.80 -16.81 0.97
C LEU A 254 -12.06 -16.85 -0.38
N GLU A 255 -11.83 -18.06 -0.89
CA GLU A 255 -11.19 -18.35 -2.18
C GLU A 255 -12.00 -17.77 -3.34
N ALA A 256 -13.33 -17.83 -3.29
CA ALA A 256 -14.18 -17.19 -4.31
C ALA A 256 -14.04 -15.66 -4.30
N GLY A 257 -13.82 -15.06 -3.12
CA GLY A 257 -13.48 -13.64 -2.99
C GLY A 257 -12.12 -13.31 -3.62
N ILE A 258 -11.11 -14.12 -3.35
CA ILE A 258 -9.76 -13.98 -3.94
C ILE A 258 -9.85 -14.12 -5.47
N GLU A 259 -10.51 -15.16 -5.95
CA GLU A 259 -10.72 -15.43 -7.38
C GLU A 259 -11.40 -14.25 -8.07
N TRP A 260 -12.45 -13.70 -7.47
CA TRP A 260 -13.15 -12.55 -8.04
C TRP A 260 -12.23 -11.35 -8.23
N HIS A 261 -11.37 -11.02 -7.26
CA HIS A 261 -10.44 -9.89 -7.38
C HIS A 261 -9.39 -10.08 -8.49
N VAL A 262 -8.92 -11.32 -8.68
CA VAL A 262 -7.98 -11.67 -9.75
C VAL A 262 -8.67 -11.61 -11.11
N ARG A 263 -9.87 -12.21 -11.22
CA ARG A 263 -10.63 -12.27 -12.48
C ARG A 263 -11.17 -10.91 -12.91
N SER A 264 -11.61 -10.07 -11.97
CA SER A 264 -12.01 -8.68 -12.24
C SER A 264 -10.82 -7.78 -12.55
N ARG A 265 -9.59 -8.28 -12.35
CA ARG A 265 -8.33 -7.53 -12.46
C ARG A 265 -8.26 -6.31 -11.52
N THR A 266 -9.04 -6.32 -10.43
CA THR A 266 -8.94 -5.33 -9.34
C THR A 266 -7.58 -5.47 -8.65
N VAL A 267 -7.15 -6.70 -8.40
CA VAL A 267 -5.78 -7.05 -7.99
C VAL A 267 -5.26 -8.09 -8.96
N ARG A 268 -4.31 -7.73 -9.81
CA ARG A 268 -3.83 -8.57 -10.91
C ARG A 268 -2.86 -9.65 -10.43
N ASN A 269 -2.15 -9.39 -9.34
CA ASN A 269 -1.18 -10.31 -8.78
C ASN A 269 -1.86 -11.31 -7.83
N ALA A 270 -1.85 -12.60 -8.20
CA ALA A 270 -2.48 -13.65 -7.41
C ALA A 270 -1.87 -13.83 -6.01
N VAL A 271 -0.54 -13.62 -5.85
CA VAL A 271 0.12 -13.70 -4.53
C VAL A 271 -0.35 -12.54 -3.64
N SER A 272 -0.44 -11.33 -4.19
CA SER A 272 -0.99 -10.18 -3.46
C SER A 272 -2.44 -10.41 -3.10
N ALA A 273 -3.28 -10.83 -4.04
CA ALA A 273 -4.70 -11.08 -3.80
C ALA A 273 -4.93 -12.13 -2.70
N ARG A 274 -4.18 -13.24 -2.70
CA ARG A 274 -4.25 -14.29 -1.67
C ARG A 274 -3.82 -13.80 -0.28
N THR A 275 -3.08 -12.70 -0.21
CA THR A 275 -2.60 -12.09 1.03
C THR A 275 -3.53 -10.99 1.52
N SER A 276 -3.95 -10.09 0.63
CA SER A 276 -4.65 -8.85 0.99
C SER A 276 -6.17 -8.98 1.04
N VAL A 277 -6.78 -9.75 0.13
CA VAL A 277 -8.24 -9.89 0.01
C VAL A 277 -8.89 -10.48 1.27
N PRO A 278 -8.30 -11.47 1.96
CA PRO A 278 -8.90 -12.02 3.17
C PRO A 278 -9.24 -10.98 4.24
N ALA A 279 -8.38 -9.98 4.44
CA ALA A 279 -8.64 -8.92 5.40
C ALA A 279 -9.79 -7.97 4.99
N LEU A 280 -10.18 -7.98 3.72
CA LEU A 280 -11.31 -7.18 3.21
C LEU A 280 -12.65 -7.84 3.48
N LEU A 281 -12.65 -9.11 3.91
CA LEU A 281 -13.84 -9.90 4.15
C LEU A 281 -13.98 -10.23 5.63
N ARG A 282 -15.23 -10.39 6.07
CA ARG A 282 -15.62 -10.91 7.38
C ARG A 282 -16.68 -11.97 7.21
N ARG A 283 -16.59 -13.04 7.98
CA ARG A 283 -17.63 -14.08 8.00
C ARG A 283 -18.81 -13.57 8.81
N SER A 284 -20.01 -13.69 8.24
CA SER A 284 -21.27 -13.46 8.93
C SER A 284 -21.68 -14.73 9.67
N ASP A 285 -22.16 -14.55 10.90
CA ASP A 285 -22.68 -15.64 11.74
C ASP A 285 -24.13 -16.03 11.40
N LYS A 286 -24.72 -15.45 10.35
CA LYS A 286 -26.09 -15.79 9.91
C LYS A 286 -26.12 -17.19 9.32
N GLU A 287 -26.76 -18.12 10.03
CA GLU A 287 -26.98 -19.48 9.54
C GLU A 287 -27.79 -19.48 8.23
N GLY A 288 -27.42 -20.36 7.31
CA GLY A 288 -28.11 -20.53 6.03
C GLY A 288 -27.83 -19.46 4.96
N ASP A 289 -26.96 -18.47 5.23
CA ASP A 289 -26.54 -17.51 4.21
C ASP A 289 -25.66 -18.19 3.14
N PRO A 290 -26.08 -18.25 1.85
CA PRO A 290 -25.28 -18.85 0.79
C PRO A 290 -24.00 -18.06 0.48
N ARG A 291 -23.87 -16.83 0.99
CA ARG A 291 -22.72 -15.94 0.80
C ARG A 291 -22.27 -15.34 2.15
N PRO A 292 -21.77 -16.17 3.08
CA PRO A 292 -21.50 -15.73 4.44
C PRO A 292 -20.31 -14.77 4.52
N TRP A 293 -19.43 -14.72 3.52
CA TRP A 293 -18.31 -13.78 3.49
C TRP A 293 -18.76 -12.42 2.95
N ARG A 294 -18.79 -11.41 3.82
CA ARG A 294 -19.23 -10.06 3.51
C ARG A 294 -18.06 -9.09 3.50
N TRP A 295 -18.18 -8.01 2.74
CA TRP A 295 -17.23 -6.91 2.81
C TRP A 295 -17.15 -6.39 4.24
N ARG A 296 -15.93 -6.23 4.72
CA ARG A 296 -15.65 -5.72 6.06
C ARG A 296 -16.01 -4.25 6.18
N THR A 297 -15.60 -3.46 5.20
CA THR A 297 -15.85 -2.03 5.12
C THR A 297 -17.05 -1.76 4.22
N ASP A 298 -18.03 -1.03 4.74
CA ASP A 298 -19.06 -0.41 3.93
C ASP A 298 -18.48 0.86 3.27
N LEU A 299 -17.86 0.67 2.11
CA LEU A 299 -17.21 1.77 1.41
C LEU A 299 -18.23 2.85 0.97
N ALA A 300 -19.47 2.48 0.67
CA ALA A 300 -20.51 3.44 0.27
C ALA A 300 -20.82 4.43 1.41
N SER A 301 -20.84 3.95 2.66
CA SER A 301 -21.05 4.80 3.85
C SER A 301 -20.02 5.93 3.99
N THR A 302 -18.85 5.80 3.36
CA THR A 302 -17.75 6.76 3.45
C THR A 302 -17.83 7.89 2.42
N GLN A 303 -18.82 7.84 1.50
CA GLN A 303 -19.02 8.83 0.44
C GLN A 303 -18.98 10.30 0.91
N PRO A 304 -19.58 10.68 2.05
CA PRO A 304 -19.57 12.08 2.50
C PRO A 304 -18.17 12.69 2.68
N PHE A 305 -17.13 11.87 2.79
CA PHE A 305 -15.76 12.33 2.99
C PHE A 305 -14.91 12.38 1.71
N TRP A 306 -15.34 11.73 0.62
CA TRP A 306 -14.49 11.45 -0.54
C TRP A 306 -13.91 12.70 -1.21
N GLU A 307 -14.75 13.71 -1.46
CA GLU A 307 -14.31 14.97 -2.05
C GLU A 307 -13.23 15.64 -1.19
N ASN A 308 -13.49 15.74 0.12
CA ASN A 308 -12.59 16.40 1.06
C ASN A 308 -11.27 15.64 1.30
N TRP A 309 -11.14 14.40 0.83
CA TRP A 309 -9.85 13.71 0.82
C TRP A 309 -8.90 14.26 -0.24
N PHE A 310 -9.42 14.71 -1.38
CA PHE A 310 -8.60 15.05 -2.54
C PHE A 310 -8.52 16.55 -2.84
N VAL A 311 -9.46 17.35 -2.34
CA VAL A 311 -9.43 18.82 -2.51
C VAL A 311 -8.13 19.41 -1.98
N GLY A 312 -7.39 20.10 -2.86
CA GLY A 312 -6.10 20.72 -2.58
C GLY A 312 -4.94 19.75 -2.38
N LEU A 313 -5.11 18.46 -2.72
CA LEU A 313 -4.07 17.45 -2.55
C LEU A 313 -2.81 17.79 -3.33
N SER A 314 -2.92 18.27 -4.58
CA SER A 314 -1.75 18.54 -5.42
C SER A 314 -0.89 19.67 -4.86
N LYS A 315 -1.53 20.76 -4.41
CA LYS A 315 -0.87 21.87 -3.71
C LYS A 315 -0.22 21.42 -2.40
N LYS A 316 -0.92 20.62 -1.59
CA LYS A 316 -0.38 20.07 -0.33
C LYS A 316 0.82 19.17 -0.60
N PHE A 317 0.72 18.29 -1.60
CA PHE A 317 1.79 17.41 -2.03
C PHE A 317 3.02 18.21 -2.42
N LEU A 318 2.91 19.26 -3.23
CA LEU A 318 4.05 20.08 -3.60
C LEU A 318 4.62 20.91 -2.44
N GLY A 319 3.77 21.32 -1.49
CA GLY A 319 4.10 22.22 -0.39
C GLY A 319 4.51 21.55 0.93
N ALA A 320 4.50 20.23 1.02
CA ALA A 320 4.92 19.47 2.21
C ALA A 320 6.44 19.21 2.23
N ARG A 321 6.98 18.96 3.44
CA ARG A 321 8.43 18.80 3.68
C ARG A 321 8.89 17.39 3.37
N GLY A 322 10.14 17.27 2.91
CA GLY A 322 10.77 15.99 2.56
C GLY A 322 10.77 15.72 1.05
N GLY A 323 11.47 14.66 0.65
CA GLY A 323 11.45 14.16 -0.71
C GLY A 323 10.03 13.80 -1.14
N LYS A 324 9.76 13.89 -2.44
CA LYS A 324 8.45 13.60 -3.03
C LYS A 324 8.59 12.57 -4.14
N LEU A 325 7.79 11.51 -4.07
CA LEU A 325 7.66 10.51 -5.12
C LEU A 325 6.19 10.37 -5.51
N LEU A 326 5.90 10.39 -6.80
CA LEU A 326 4.60 10.08 -7.36
C LEU A 326 4.75 8.86 -8.28
N LEU A 327 4.00 7.80 -8.01
CA LEU A 327 3.92 6.61 -8.88
C LEU A 327 2.51 6.53 -9.45
N LEU A 328 2.39 6.50 -10.78
CA LEU A 328 1.08 6.46 -11.47
C LEU A 328 0.98 5.23 -12.38
N ALA A 329 -0.22 4.71 -12.56
CA ALA A 329 -0.47 3.70 -13.59
C ALA A 329 -0.55 4.34 -14.99
N GLY A 330 -0.97 5.61 -15.08
CA GLY A 330 -1.06 6.38 -16.33
C GLY A 330 -0.74 7.86 -16.15
N THR A 331 -0.17 8.48 -17.18
CA THR A 331 0.20 9.93 -17.19
C THR A 331 -0.92 10.86 -17.59
N ASP A 332 -2.01 10.32 -18.14
CA ASP A 332 -3.24 11.02 -18.52
C ASP A 332 -3.95 11.69 -17.32
N ARG A 333 -3.39 11.54 -16.12
CA ARG A 333 -3.97 11.92 -14.84
C ARG A 333 -3.32 13.14 -14.18
N LEU A 334 -2.22 13.68 -14.70
CA LEU A 334 -1.56 14.83 -14.09
C LEU A 334 -2.40 16.11 -14.26
N ASP A 335 -2.74 16.76 -13.15
CA ASP A 335 -3.35 18.08 -13.19
C ASP A 335 -2.32 19.18 -13.49
N THR A 336 -2.82 20.41 -13.67
CA THR A 336 -1.99 21.58 -13.98
C THR A 336 -0.91 21.83 -12.91
N GLU A 337 -1.23 21.68 -11.63
CA GLU A 337 -0.29 21.96 -10.54
C GLU A 337 0.85 20.94 -10.53
N LEU A 338 0.54 19.65 -10.64
CA LEU A 338 1.53 18.58 -10.69
C LEU A 338 2.33 18.60 -11.99
N THR A 339 1.74 19.02 -13.10
CA THR A 339 2.46 19.23 -14.36
C THR A 339 3.52 20.33 -14.21
N ILE A 340 3.13 21.49 -13.65
CA ILE A 340 4.08 22.59 -13.37
C ILE A 340 5.15 22.12 -12.37
N GLY A 341 4.75 21.42 -11.30
CA GLY A 341 5.67 20.90 -10.31
C GLY A 341 6.69 19.92 -10.89
N GLN A 342 6.27 19.09 -11.84
CA GLN A 342 7.14 18.14 -12.53
C GLN A 342 8.13 18.86 -13.43
N MET A 343 7.67 19.84 -14.22
CA MET A 343 8.54 20.66 -15.08
C MET A 343 9.57 21.46 -14.26
N GLN A 344 9.25 21.80 -13.01
CA GLN A 344 10.15 22.46 -12.06
C GLN A 344 11.05 21.49 -11.28
N GLY A 345 10.95 20.18 -11.49
CA GLY A 345 11.74 19.17 -10.77
C GLY A 345 11.43 19.07 -9.28
N LYS A 346 10.20 19.42 -8.86
CA LYS A 346 9.81 19.43 -7.43
C LYS A 346 9.60 18.05 -6.82
N TYR A 347 9.41 17.03 -7.65
CA TYR A 347 9.21 15.65 -7.22
C TYR A 347 9.73 14.67 -8.27
N ASN A 348 9.88 13.42 -7.86
CA ASN A 348 10.20 12.32 -8.76
C ASN A 348 8.90 11.65 -9.23
N LEU A 349 8.76 11.43 -10.53
CA LEU A 349 7.61 10.77 -11.14
C LEU A 349 8.05 9.49 -11.82
N GLN A 350 7.33 8.39 -11.58
CA GLN A 350 7.46 7.17 -12.38
C GLN A 350 6.09 6.62 -12.74
N VAL A 351 6.02 5.95 -13.89
CA VAL A 351 4.76 5.50 -14.49
C VAL A 351 4.87 4.00 -14.77
N PHE A 352 3.85 3.26 -14.38
CA PHE A 352 3.75 1.81 -14.54
C PHE A 352 2.50 1.44 -15.35
N PRO A 353 2.56 1.53 -16.68
CA PRO A 353 1.39 1.29 -17.56
C PRO A 353 0.86 -0.15 -17.50
N GLU A 354 1.68 -1.09 -17.01
CA GLU A 354 1.30 -2.50 -16.84
C GLU A 354 0.40 -2.72 -15.60
N ALA A 355 0.39 -1.79 -14.64
CA ALA A 355 -0.41 -1.88 -13.42
C ALA A 355 -1.85 -1.43 -13.65
N GLY A 356 -2.77 -1.95 -12.83
CA GLY A 356 -4.06 -1.32 -12.58
C GLY A 356 -3.94 -0.24 -11.51
N HIS A 357 -5.03 -0.02 -10.76
CA HIS A 357 -5.06 1.00 -9.70
C HIS A 357 -4.12 0.67 -8.52
N PHE A 358 -3.96 -0.61 -8.20
CA PHE A 358 -3.14 -1.07 -7.07
C PHE A 358 -1.72 -1.38 -7.52
N ILE A 359 -0.96 -0.34 -7.91
CA ILE A 359 0.42 -0.47 -8.43
C ILE A 359 1.31 -1.32 -7.53
N HIS A 360 1.21 -1.12 -6.21
CA HIS A 360 2.02 -1.82 -5.21
C HIS A 360 1.62 -3.29 -5.02
N GLU A 361 0.38 -3.66 -5.37
CA GLU A 361 -0.07 -5.06 -5.37
C GLU A 361 0.22 -5.75 -6.71
N ASP A 362 0.02 -5.04 -7.82
CA ASP A 362 0.17 -5.58 -9.17
C ASP A 362 1.65 -5.77 -9.53
N LEU A 363 2.49 -4.79 -9.23
CA LEU A 363 3.92 -4.75 -9.56
C LEU A 363 4.77 -4.48 -8.30
N PRO A 364 4.74 -5.37 -7.30
CA PRO A 364 5.37 -5.15 -6.00
C PRO A 364 6.90 -4.99 -6.12
N GLU A 365 7.54 -5.76 -6.99
CA GLU A 365 9.00 -5.66 -7.18
C GLU A 365 9.41 -4.31 -7.81
N LYS A 366 8.74 -3.89 -8.89
CA LYS A 366 9.01 -2.59 -9.54
C LYS A 366 8.76 -1.43 -8.57
N THR A 367 7.68 -1.52 -7.79
CA THR A 367 7.35 -0.51 -6.76
C THR A 367 8.41 -0.47 -5.66
N ALA A 368 8.87 -1.63 -5.19
CA ALA A 368 9.93 -1.72 -4.19
C ALA A 368 11.25 -1.11 -4.67
N ILE A 369 11.63 -1.33 -5.94
CA ILE A 369 12.81 -0.68 -6.55
C ILE A 369 12.70 0.84 -6.42
N SER A 370 11.58 1.41 -6.85
CA SER A 370 11.35 2.86 -6.82
C SER A 370 11.39 3.43 -5.41
N LEU A 371 10.80 2.74 -4.44
CA LEU A 371 10.78 3.15 -3.04
C LEU A 371 12.17 3.08 -2.40
N VAL A 372 12.95 2.03 -2.68
CA VAL A 372 14.31 1.88 -2.17
C VAL A 372 15.26 2.92 -2.80
N ASP A 373 15.16 3.15 -4.10
CA ASP A 373 15.96 4.17 -4.78
C ASP A 373 15.60 5.58 -4.29
N PHE A 374 14.31 5.83 -4.06
CA PHE A 374 13.83 7.07 -3.46
C PHE A 374 14.38 7.26 -2.04
N HIS A 375 14.35 6.23 -1.20
CA HIS A 375 14.99 6.27 0.12
C HIS A 375 16.48 6.62 -0.02
N LYS A 376 17.24 5.88 -0.84
CA LYS A 376 18.69 6.08 -0.99
C LYS A 376 19.06 7.50 -1.43
N ARG A 377 18.24 8.12 -2.29
CA ARG A 377 18.44 9.51 -2.74
C ARG A 377 18.19 10.54 -1.64
N ASN A 378 17.33 10.23 -0.66
CA ASN A 378 16.96 11.14 0.42
C ASN A 378 17.66 10.82 1.75
N ASP A 379 18.39 9.71 1.82
CA ASP A 379 19.15 9.32 2.99
C ASP A 379 20.29 10.31 3.25
N ARG A 380 20.19 11.02 4.38
CA ARG A 380 21.16 12.04 4.79
C ARG A 380 22.43 11.43 5.37
N SER A 381 22.45 10.14 5.71
CA SER A 381 23.64 9.48 6.24
C SER A 381 24.76 9.38 5.20
N ALA A 382 24.42 9.39 3.90
CA ALA A 382 25.38 9.41 2.80
C ALA A 382 25.95 10.81 2.49
N LEU A 383 25.33 11.88 3.01
CA LEU A 383 25.81 13.25 2.85
C LEU A 383 26.93 13.55 3.86
N VAL A 384 28.13 13.03 3.60
CA VAL A 384 29.36 13.55 4.20
C VAL A 384 29.67 14.87 3.51
N LEU A 385 29.08 15.96 4.01
CA LEU A 385 29.51 17.30 3.61
C LEU A 385 30.98 17.47 4.03
N PRO A 386 31.87 17.96 3.14
CA PRO A 386 33.21 18.30 3.56
C PRO A 386 33.12 19.25 4.75
N PRO A 387 33.91 19.03 5.82
CA PRO A 387 33.90 19.91 6.98
C PRO A 387 34.11 21.35 6.52
N LYS A 388 33.33 22.29 7.08
CA LYS A 388 33.46 23.70 6.73
C LYS A 388 34.92 24.11 6.92
N VAL A 389 35.44 24.93 5.99
CA VAL A 389 36.81 25.44 6.05
C VAL A 389 37.10 26.10 7.42
N SER A 390 36.10 26.74 8.03
CA SER A 390 36.18 27.30 9.39
C SER A 390 36.49 26.26 10.47
N ASP A 391 35.96 25.05 10.32
CA ASP A 391 36.12 23.96 11.30
C ASP A 391 37.46 23.23 11.08
N LEU A 392 37.91 23.14 9.82
CA LEU A 392 39.25 22.67 9.46
C LEU A 392 40.35 23.61 10.01
N LEU A 393 40.17 24.93 9.87
CA LEU A 393 41.07 25.94 10.41
C LEU A 393 41.11 25.91 11.95
N LYS A 394 39.96 25.75 12.61
CA LYS A 394 39.88 25.58 14.08
C LYS A 394 40.55 24.30 14.58
N GLN A 395 40.63 23.26 13.75
CA GLN A 395 41.31 22.01 14.07
C GLN A 395 42.82 22.03 13.75
N GLY A 396 43.38 23.19 13.37
CA GLY A 396 44.81 23.33 13.08
C GLY A 396 45.27 22.59 11.82
N LYS A 397 44.33 22.12 10.99
CA LYS A 397 44.65 21.50 9.71
C LYS A 397 44.97 22.62 8.71
N ARG A 398 46.13 22.54 8.04
CA ARG A 398 46.42 23.41 6.90
C ARG A 398 45.41 23.08 5.80
N VAL A 399 44.61 24.07 5.42
CA VAL A 399 43.68 24.04 4.29
C VAL A 399 44.46 24.28 3.01
#